data_AF-A0A8B7DTY0-F1
#
_entry.id   AF-A0A8B7DTY0-F1
#
_cell.length_a   1.000
_cell.length_b   1.000
_cell.length_c   1.000
_cell.angle_alpha   90.00
_cell.angle_beta   90.00
_cell.angle_gamma   90.00
#
_symmetry.space_group_name_H-M   'P 1'
#
loop_
_entity.id
_entity.type
_entity.pdbx_description
1 polymer ?
#
loop_
_entity_poly.entity_id
_entity_poly.type
_entity_poly.pdbx_seq_one_letter_code
_entity_poly.pdbx_strand_id
1 'polypeptide(L)'
;MNQGVIRSLKAHYRHKIVCLCIKAVDNNESMPKISILQAMKDLVSSWNAVLKETVINCFKKAGISKKNKSIEETDDDHPFKFLTEELNRLRELDPRAVQKDLSAESYIGLDCDVVTISSLATDAEIIAQILDPNFENDDNEFEDSVSKAIDVEAPPRPSNIQLEIAFETIQNALLYSSKYGNEIQSLALKLEDLMKMEKIMNDYVNGTIKNS
;
A
#
# COMPACT_ATOMS: atom_id res chain seq x y z
N MET A 1 10.55 3.56 -18.69
CA MET A 1 9.80 2.30 -18.95
C MET A 1 8.51 2.35 -18.14
N ASN A 2 7.39 2.77 -18.75
CA ASN A 2 6.15 3.09 -18.03
C ASN A 2 5.06 2.09 -18.37
N GLN A 3 5.30 0.82 -18.03
CA GLN A 3 4.24 -0.18 -18.08
C GLN A 3 3.23 0.18 -16.98
N GLY A 4 1.94 0.25 -17.31
CA GLY A 4 0.93 0.85 -16.43
C GLY A 4 0.84 0.20 -15.04
N VAL A 5 1.22 -1.07 -14.89
CA VAL A 5 1.30 -1.75 -13.58
C VAL A 5 2.34 -1.11 -12.66
N ILE A 6 3.55 -0.86 -13.16
CA ILE A 6 4.61 -0.22 -12.38
C ILE A 6 4.19 1.21 -12.03
N ARG A 7 3.58 1.93 -12.98
CA ARG A 7 3.08 3.29 -12.75
C ARG A 7 2.00 3.31 -11.66
N SER A 8 1.06 2.35 -11.68
CA SER A 8 0.01 2.19 -10.66
C SER A 8 0.59 1.87 -9.28
N LEU A 9 1.50 0.88 -9.19
CA LEU A 9 2.20 0.55 -7.95
C LEU A 9 2.91 1.78 -7.35
N LYS A 10 3.63 2.52 -8.21
CA LYS A 10 4.31 3.77 -7.86
C LYS A 10 3.36 4.83 -7.32
N ALA A 11 2.17 4.97 -7.91
CA ALA A 11 1.15 5.91 -7.47
C ALA A 11 0.61 5.55 -6.08
N HIS A 12 0.26 4.28 -5.86
CA HIS A 12 -0.20 3.80 -4.54
C HIS A 12 0.84 3.98 -3.44
N TYR A 13 2.10 3.60 -3.72
CA TYR A 13 3.18 3.75 -2.75
C TYR A 13 3.40 5.21 -2.37
N ARG A 14 3.48 6.09 -3.37
CA ARG A 14 3.66 7.53 -3.17
C ARG A 14 2.51 8.18 -2.44
N HIS A 15 1.27 7.78 -2.73
CA HIS A 15 0.09 8.24 -2.03
C HIS A 15 0.19 7.94 -0.52
N LYS A 16 0.61 6.72 -0.15
CA LYS A 16 0.86 6.38 1.27
C LYS A 16 1.88 7.30 1.91
N ILE A 17 2.98 7.61 1.23
CA ILE A 17 4.01 8.52 1.75
C ILE A 17 3.43 9.91 1.99
N VAL A 18 2.65 10.45 1.05
CA VAL A 18 2.01 11.76 1.20
C VAL A 18 1.04 11.75 2.39
N CYS A 19 0.23 10.69 2.57
CA CYS A 19 -0.65 10.56 3.72
C CYS A 19 0.12 10.50 5.06
N LEU A 20 1.31 9.87 5.09
CA LEU A 20 2.16 9.86 6.29
C LEU A 20 2.69 11.27 6.60
N CYS A 21 3.10 12.03 5.57
CA CYS A 21 3.51 13.42 5.74
C CYS A 21 2.36 14.29 6.26
N ILE A 22 1.15 14.15 5.69
CA ILE A 22 -0.04 14.88 6.15
C ILE A 22 -0.33 14.58 7.61
N LYS A 23 -0.31 13.30 8.02
CA LYS A 23 -0.49 12.91 9.42
C LYS A 23 0.55 13.53 10.34
N ALA A 24 1.81 13.58 9.93
CA ALA A 24 2.86 14.22 10.70
C ALA A 24 2.60 15.73 10.86
N VAL A 25 2.18 16.42 9.79
CA VAL A 25 1.84 17.85 9.86
C VAL A 25 0.62 18.09 10.74
N ASP A 26 -0.46 17.32 10.57
CA ASP A 26 -1.69 17.42 11.37
C ASP A 26 -1.40 17.22 12.88
N ASN A 27 -0.45 16.34 13.21
CA ASN A 27 -0.03 16.07 14.60
C ASN A 27 1.11 16.99 15.09
N ASN A 28 1.56 17.93 14.27
CA ASN A 28 2.68 18.83 14.57
C ASN A 28 4.00 18.09 14.90
N GLU A 29 4.20 16.95 14.25
CA GLU A 29 5.38 16.07 14.34
C GLU A 29 6.37 16.35 13.19
N SER A 30 7.60 15.83 13.33
CA SER A 30 8.58 15.88 12.23
C SER A 30 8.18 14.97 11.08
N MET A 31 8.59 15.31 9.85
CA MET A 31 8.38 14.48 8.67
C MET A 31 8.82 13.01 8.89
N PRO A 32 8.06 12.04 8.37
CA PRO A 32 8.26 10.64 8.68
C PRO A 32 9.62 10.14 8.19
N LYS A 33 10.36 9.47 9.08
CA LYS A 33 11.55 8.69 8.72
C LYS A 33 11.11 7.27 8.39
N ILE A 34 11.13 6.93 7.10
CA ILE A 34 10.68 5.62 6.62
C ILE A 34 11.85 4.64 6.77
N SER A 35 11.67 3.62 7.62
CA SER A 35 12.62 2.50 7.72
C SER A 35 12.47 1.56 6.54
N ILE A 36 13.51 0.75 6.25
CA ILE A 36 13.45 -0.26 5.18
C ILE A 36 12.28 -1.22 5.40
N LEU A 37 12.06 -1.69 6.64
CA LEU A 37 10.94 -2.58 6.96
C LEU A 37 9.58 -1.92 6.67
N GLN A 38 9.42 -0.64 7.03
CA GLN A 38 8.19 0.08 6.74
C GLN A 38 8.00 0.26 5.22
N ALA A 39 9.07 0.62 4.50
CA ALA A 39 9.03 0.72 3.05
C ALA A 39 8.62 -0.60 2.38
N MET A 40 9.12 -1.75 2.85
CA MET A 40 8.73 -3.07 2.33
C MET A 40 7.25 -3.37 2.60
N LYS A 41 6.76 -3.09 3.83
CA LYS A 41 5.34 -3.26 4.17
C LYS A 41 4.45 -2.38 3.31
N ASP A 42 4.84 -1.13 3.11
CA ASP A 42 4.09 -0.19 2.28
C ASP A 42 4.12 -0.60 0.81
N LEU A 43 5.23 -1.16 0.31
CA LEU A 43 5.34 -1.70 -1.04
C LEU A 43 4.39 -2.87 -1.26
N VAL A 44 4.38 -3.85 -0.35
CA VAL A 44 3.44 -4.99 -0.40
C VAL A 44 1.99 -4.51 -0.35
N SER A 45 1.68 -3.58 0.55
CA SER A 45 0.33 -3.02 0.63
C SER A 45 -0.05 -2.24 -0.63
N SER A 46 0.90 -1.56 -1.26
CA SER A 46 0.67 -0.84 -2.53
C SER A 46 0.45 -1.79 -3.69
N TRP A 47 1.18 -2.91 -3.73
CA TRP A 47 0.98 -3.98 -4.72
C TRP A 47 -0.42 -4.58 -4.60
N ASN A 48 -0.87 -4.87 -3.38
CA ASN A 48 -2.21 -5.39 -3.14
C ASN A 48 -3.34 -4.40 -3.47
N ALA A 49 -3.01 -3.11 -3.59
CA ALA A 49 -3.97 -2.08 -3.98
C ALA A 49 -4.09 -1.93 -5.50
N VAL A 50 -3.10 -2.40 -6.29
CA VAL A 50 -3.15 -2.38 -7.75
C VAL A 50 -4.31 -3.24 -8.22
N LEU A 51 -5.20 -2.66 -9.02
CA LEU A 51 -6.37 -3.37 -9.54
C LEU A 51 -5.97 -4.47 -10.54
N LYS A 52 -6.67 -5.60 -10.48
CA LYS A 52 -6.50 -6.70 -11.45
C LYS A 52 -6.79 -6.22 -12.87
N GLU A 53 -7.75 -5.32 -13.01
CA GLU A 53 -8.12 -4.65 -14.25
C GLU A 53 -6.96 -3.84 -14.82
N THR A 54 -6.22 -3.09 -13.99
CA THR A 54 -5.00 -2.38 -14.39
C THR A 54 -3.97 -3.36 -14.95
N VAL A 55 -3.73 -4.48 -14.28
CA VAL A 55 -2.80 -5.52 -14.76
C VAL A 55 -3.27 -6.09 -16.10
N ILE A 56 -4.53 -6.51 -16.21
CA ILE A 56 -5.09 -7.06 -17.44
C ILE A 56 -4.98 -6.07 -18.60
N ASN A 57 -5.31 -4.80 -18.35
CA ASN A 57 -5.28 -3.75 -19.36
C ASN A 57 -3.84 -3.47 -19.82
N CYS A 58 -2.87 -3.51 -18.92
CA CYS A 58 -1.46 -3.37 -19.26
C CYS A 58 -0.95 -4.53 -20.13
N PHE A 59 -1.27 -5.78 -19.77
CA PHE A 59 -0.89 -6.96 -20.55
C PHE A 59 -1.52 -6.96 -21.96
N LYS A 60 -2.77 -6.48 -22.08
CA LYS A 60 -3.40 -6.28 -23.38
C LYS A 60 -2.70 -5.17 -24.20
N LYS A 61 -2.42 -4.01 -23.59
CA LYS A 61 -1.69 -2.91 -24.26
C LYS A 61 -0.30 -3.35 -24.73
N ALA A 62 0.37 -4.22 -23.98
CA ALA A 62 1.65 -4.80 -24.35
C ALA A 62 1.57 -5.87 -25.46
N GLY A 63 0.37 -6.21 -25.96
CA GLY A 63 0.18 -7.24 -26.99
C GLY A 63 0.37 -8.68 -26.48
N ILE A 64 0.50 -8.88 -25.17
CA ILE A 64 0.73 -10.20 -24.56
C ILE A 64 -0.59 -11.01 -24.52
N SER A 65 -1.74 -10.33 -24.44
CA SER A 65 -3.05 -10.98 -24.41
C SER A 65 -3.70 -11.08 -25.80
N LYS A 66 -4.13 -12.29 -26.19
CA LYS A 66 -4.75 -12.58 -27.50
C LYS A 66 -6.17 -11.99 -27.67
N LYS A 67 -6.82 -11.51 -26.61
CA LYS A 67 -8.15 -10.88 -26.68
C LYS A 67 -8.00 -9.37 -26.86
N ASN A 68 -7.77 -8.96 -28.10
CA ASN A 68 -7.82 -7.56 -28.53
C ASN A 68 -9.27 -7.06 -28.49
N LYS A 69 -9.72 -6.58 -27.33
CA LYS A 69 -10.82 -5.61 -27.29
C LYS A 69 -10.19 -4.24 -27.13
N SER A 70 -10.64 -3.25 -27.90
CA SER A 70 -10.30 -1.85 -27.67
C SER A 70 -10.64 -1.51 -26.22
N ILE A 71 -9.62 -1.15 -25.45
CA ILE A 71 -9.81 -0.75 -24.06
C ILE A 71 -10.01 0.76 -24.09
N GLU A 72 -11.17 1.21 -23.66
CA GLU A 72 -11.33 2.61 -23.26
C GLU A 72 -10.45 2.82 -22.01
N GLU A 73 -9.58 3.82 -22.07
CA GLU A 73 -8.71 4.18 -20.95
C GLU A 73 -9.56 4.74 -19.81
N THR A 74 -10.08 3.86 -18.96
CA THR A 74 -10.61 4.29 -17.68
C THR A 74 -9.42 4.50 -16.76
N ASP A 75 -9.02 5.76 -16.59
CA ASP A 75 -8.07 6.25 -15.57
C ASP A 75 -8.68 6.17 -14.15
N ASP A 76 -9.48 5.13 -13.91
CA ASP A 76 -10.19 4.89 -12.65
C ASP A 76 -9.33 4.09 -11.67
N ASP A 77 -8.04 3.97 -11.96
CA ASP A 77 -7.07 3.57 -10.96
C ASP A 77 -6.94 4.73 -9.97
N HIS A 78 -7.88 4.71 -9.03
CA HIS A 78 -8.08 5.57 -7.88
C HIS A 78 -6.82 6.37 -7.46
N PRO A 79 -5.64 5.74 -7.15
CA PRO A 79 -4.46 6.44 -6.65
C PRO A 79 -4.02 7.70 -7.41
N PHE A 80 -4.20 7.80 -8.74
CA PHE A 80 -3.75 9.00 -9.47
C PHE A 80 -4.54 10.25 -9.05
N LYS A 81 -5.85 10.07 -8.83
CA LYS A 81 -6.73 11.15 -8.37
C LYS A 81 -6.46 11.51 -6.91
N PHE A 82 -6.43 10.52 -6.02
CA PHE A 82 -6.19 10.77 -4.58
C PHE A 82 -4.79 11.33 -4.32
N LEU A 83 -3.77 10.87 -5.07
CA LEU A 83 -2.43 11.43 -4.94
C LEU A 83 -2.39 12.93 -5.28
N THR A 84 -3.15 13.36 -6.29
CA THR A 84 -3.26 14.78 -6.65
C THR A 84 -3.95 15.57 -5.54
N GLU A 85 -5.07 15.07 -5.02
CA GLU A 85 -5.83 15.71 -3.93
C GLU A 85 -4.97 15.82 -2.65
N GLU A 86 -4.31 14.74 -2.25
CA GLU A 86 -3.47 14.71 -1.04
C GLU A 86 -2.20 15.54 -1.20
N LEU A 87 -1.57 15.59 -2.39
CA LEU A 87 -0.44 16.51 -2.62
C LEU A 87 -0.84 17.98 -2.47
N ASN A 88 -2.03 18.34 -2.97
CA ASN A 88 -2.55 19.70 -2.81
C ASN A 88 -2.85 20.00 -1.34
N ARG A 89 -3.47 19.06 -0.62
CA ARG A 89 -3.71 19.18 0.82
C ARG A 89 -2.41 19.36 1.61
N LEU A 90 -1.39 18.54 1.34
CA LEU A 90 -0.09 18.67 2.01
C LEU A 90 0.56 20.04 1.73
N ARG A 91 0.43 20.57 0.51
CA ARG A 91 0.91 21.90 0.14
C ARG A 91 0.18 23.02 0.90
N GLU A 92 -1.12 22.87 1.15
CA GLU A 92 -1.91 23.81 1.95
C GLU A 92 -1.52 23.77 3.43
N LEU A 93 -1.26 22.57 3.96
CA LEU A 93 -0.89 22.37 5.37
C LEU A 93 0.55 22.83 5.68
N ASP A 94 1.51 22.50 4.83
CA ASP A 94 2.91 22.97 4.94
C ASP A 94 3.49 23.29 3.56
N PRO A 95 3.50 24.58 3.15
CA PRO A 95 4.06 25.00 1.87
C PRO A 95 5.55 24.67 1.68
N ARG A 96 6.28 24.33 2.74
CA ARG A 96 7.69 23.94 2.68
C ARG A 96 7.90 22.44 2.46
N ALA A 97 6.87 21.62 2.70
CA ALA A 97 6.96 20.17 2.60
C ALA A 97 6.95 19.66 1.14
N VAL A 98 6.38 20.44 0.21
CA VAL A 98 6.24 20.06 -1.20
C VAL A 98 6.67 21.21 -2.10
N GLN A 99 7.40 20.90 -3.17
CA GLN A 99 7.75 21.90 -4.18
C GLN A 99 6.49 22.47 -4.85
N LYS A 100 6.50 23.79 -5.11
CA LYS A 100 5.32 24.54 -5.56
C LYS A 100 4.67 23.96 -6.82
N ASP A 101 5.48 23.48 -7.75
CA ASP A 101 5.03 23.01 -9.07
C ASP A 101 5.05 21.48 -9.23
N LEU A 102 5.23 20.74 -8.12
CA LEU A 102 5.22 19.27 -8.16
C LEU A 102 3.81 18.75 -8.46
N SER A 103 3.64 18.09 -9.61
CA SER A 103 2.42 17.37 -9.98
C SER A 103 2.49 15.92 -9.53
N ALA A 104 1.32 15.25 -9.44
CA ALA A 104 1.29 13.81 -9.16
C ALA A 104 2.06 13.01 -10.22
N GLU A 105 1.96 13.37 -11.50
CA GLU A 105 2.69 12.72 -12.58
C GLU A 105 4.21 12.84 -12.41
N SER A 106 4.68 14.06 -12.14
CA SER A 106 6.10 14.31 -11.90
C SER A 106 6.58 13.58 -10.64
N TYR A 107 5.73 13.51 -9.61
CA TYR A 107 6.07 12.80 -8.39
C TYR A 107 6.24 11.30 -8.63
N ILE A 108 5.29 10.68 -9.36
CA ILE A 108 5.34 9.28 -9.80
C ILE A 108 6.58 8.99 -10.66
N GLY A 109 7.00 9.96 -11.46
CA GLY A 109 8.16 9.85 -12.34
C GLY A 109 9.52 10.21 -11.72
N LEU A 110 9.59 10.57 -10.43
CA LEU A 110 10.85 11.06 -9.82
C LEU A 110 12.05 10.13 -9.96
N ASP A 111 11.80 8.82 -10.03
CA ASP A 111 12.81 7.77 -10.11
C ASP A 111 12.98 7.21 -11.53
N CYS A 112 12.39 7.84 -12.56
CA CYS A 112 12.46 7.34 -13.93
C CYS A 112 13.86 7.34 -14.53
N ASP A 113 14.72 8.28 -14.11
CA ASP A 113 16.09 8.43 -14.61
C ASP A 113 17.13 7.68 -13.75
N VAL A 114 16.67 6.98 -12.71
CA VAL A 114 17.55 6.17 -11.86
C VAL A 114 17.98 4.94 -12.64
N VAL A 115 19.26 4.88 -12.98
CA VAL A 115 19.87 3.72 -13.65
C VAL A 115 19.91 2.56 -12.67
N THR A 116 19.08 1.53 -12.91
CA THR A 116 19.01 0.32 -12.07
C THR A 116 19.86 -0.83 -12.59
N ILE A 117 20.39 -0.73 -13.82
CA ILE A 117 21.18 -1.79 -14.47
C ILE A 117 22.49 -1.17 -14.96
N SER A 118 23.63 -1.74 -14.57
CA SER A 118 24.96 -1.20 -14.94
C SER A 118 25.31 -1.46 -16.41
N SER A 119 24.76 -2.51 -17.01
CA SER A 119 24.91 -2.86 -18.43
C SER A 119 23.66 -3.62 -18.91
N LEU A 120 23.05 -3.15 -20.00
CA LEU A 120 22.07 -3.94 -20.74
C LEU A 120 22.84 -5.06 -21.43
N ALA A 121 22.62 -6.31 -21.01
CA ALA A 121 23.10 -7.45 -21.77
C ALA A 121 22.49 -7.38 -23.18
N THR A 122 23.32 -7.44 -24.21
CA THR A 122 22.86 -7.55 -25.59
C THR A 122 22.15 -8.87 -25.81
N ASP A 123 21.25 -8.94 -26.79
CA ASP A 123 20.55 -10.18 -27.13
C ASP A 123 21.52 -11.36 -27.36
N ALA A 124 22.70 -11.08 -27.94
CA ALA A 124 23.74 -12.09 -28.13
C ALA A 124 24.35 -12.57 -26.81
N GLU A 125 24.59 -11.67 -25.85
CA GLU A 125 25.09 -12.03 -24.51
C GLU A 125 24.04 -12.78 -23.69
N ILE A 126 22.77 -12.45 -23.83
CA ILE A 126 21.65 -13.17 -23.19
C ILE A 126 21.55 -14.58 -23.78
N ILE A 127 21.56 -14.71 -25.11
CA ILE A 127 21.51 -16.01 -25.79
C ILE A 127 22.73 -16.86 -25.43
N ALA A 128 23.93 -16.25 -25.37
CA ALA A 128 25.14 -16.96 -24.97
C ALA A 128 25.08 -17.46 -23.53
N GLN A 129 24.51 -16.68 -22.59
CA GLN A 129 24.28 -17.12 -21.21
C GLN A 129 23.31 -18.29 -21.13
N ILE A 130 22.18 -18.24 -21.84
CA ILE A 130 21.19 -19.34 -21.86
C ILE A 130 21.76 -20.62 -22.46
N LEU A 131 22.64 -20.50 -23.45
CA LEU A 131 23.26 -21.62 -24.15
C LEU A 131 24.53 -22.15 -23.45
N ASP A 132 25.05 -21.46 -22.45
CA ASP A 132 26.21 -21.91 -21.70
C ASP A 132 25.82 -23.11 -20.80
N PRO A 133 26.36 -24.32 -21.05
CA PRO A 133 26.03 -25.50 -20.26
C PRO A 133 26.53 -25.44 -18.81
N ASN A 134 27.41 -24.48 -18.50
CA ASN A 134 27.86 -24.19 -17.14
C ASN A 134 27.16 -22.96 -16.53
N PHE A 135 26.13 -22.41 -17.21
CA PHE A 135 25.30 -21.38 -16.62
C PHE A 135 24.53 -21.98 -15.45
N GLU A 136 25.10 -21.84 -14.26
CA GLU A 136 24.36 -22.00 -13.02
C GLU A 136 23.35 -20.86 -13.00
N ASN A 137 22.12 -21.19 -13.38
CA ASN A 137 21.00 -20.31 -13.17
C ASN A 137 20.92 -20.14 -11.64
N ASP A 138 21.34 -18.98 -11.13
CA ASP A 138 21.08 -18.56 -9.74
C ASP A 138 19.60 -18.21 -9.55
N ASP A 139 18.73 -18.83 -10.35
CA ASP A 139 17.41 -19.26 -9.94
C ASP A 139 17.59 -20.36 -8.88
N ASN A 140 18.16 -19.98 -7.73
CA ASN A 140 17.53 -20.37 -6.50
C ASN A 140 16.11 -19.80 -6.58
N GLU A 141 15.21 -20.50 -7.29
CA GLU A 141 13.83 -20.58 -6.89
C GLU A 141 13.93 -20.83 -5.39
N PHE A 142 13.70 -19.79 -4.61
CA PHE A 142 13.25 -19.99 -3.26
C PHE A 142 12.01 -20.84 -3.46
N GLU A 143 12.17 -22.17 -3.35
CA GLU A 143 11.12 -23.02 -2.84
C GLU A 143 10.51 -22.18 -1.73
N ASP A 144 9.19 -21.98 -1.82
CA ASP A 144 8.36 -21.36 -0.80
C ASP A 144 8.54 -22.19 0.48
N SER A 145 9.69 -21.98 1.08
CA SER A 145 10.22 -22.65 2.24
C SER A 145 9.57 -21.86 3.34
N VAL A 146 8.31 -22.25 3.57
CA VAL A 146 7.46 -21.98 4.72
C VAL A 146 8.18 -21.03 5.67
N SER A 147 7.92 -19.74 5.45
CA SER A 147 8.04 -18.66 6.43
C SER A 147 8.97 -19.01 7.58
N LYS A 148 10.29 -18.86 7.40
CA LYS A 148 11.12 -18.55 8.56
C LYS A 148 10.60 -17.21 9.05
N ALA A 149 9.68 -17.27 10.02
CA ALA A 149 9.08 -16.11 10.63
C ALA A 149 10.24 -15.17 10.96
N ILE A 150 10.31 -14.07 10.22
CA ILE A 150 11.01 -12.91 10.72
C ILE A 150 10.26 -12.63 12.01
N ASP A 151 10.94 -12.77 13.15
CA ASP A 151 10.47 -12.26 14.45
C ASP A 151 10.37 -10.74 14.32
N VAL A 152 9.41 -10.28 13.51
CA VAL A 152 8.86 -8.96 13.60
C VAL A 152 8.07 -9.04 14.88
N GLU A 153 8.65 -8.52 15.96
CA GLU A 153 7.96 -8.33 17.22
C GLU A 153 6.59 -7.74 16.90
N ALA A 154 5.54 -8.53 17.15
CA ALA A 154 4.18 -8.14 16.82
C ALA A 154 3.93 -6.79 17.49
N PRO A 155 3.32 -5.82 16.79
CA PRO A 155 2.99 -4.55 17.43
C PRO A 155 2.25 -4.84 18.74
N PRO A 156 2.61 -4.15 19.83
CA PRO A 156 2.07 -4.46 21.14
C PRO A 156 0.54 -4.44 21.04
N ARG A 157 -0.10 -5.51 21.54
CA ARG A 157 -1.55 -5.61 21.54
C ARG A 157 -2.10 -4.35 22.22
N PRO A 158 -2.93 -3.55 21.53
CA PRO A 158 -3.49 -2.36 22.13
C PRO A 158 -4.34 -2.76 23.34
N SER A 159 -4.27 -1.97 24.40
CA SER A 159 -5.12 -2.20 25.56
C SER A 159 -6.59 -1.95 25.21
N ASN A 160 -7.53 -2.53 25.96
CA ASN A 160 -8.95 -2.26 25.76
C ASN A 160 -9.29 -0.76 25.82
N ILE A 161 -8.55 0.00 26.65
CA ILE A 161 -8.71 1.46 26.75
C ILE A 161 -8.27 2.15 25.46
N GLN A 162 -7.15 1.72 24.87
CA GLN A 162 -6.68 2.27 23.59
C GLN A 162 -7.65 1.97 22.44
N LEU A 163 -8.25 0.77 22.44
CA LEU A 163 -9.28 0.41 21.47
C LEU A 163 -10.53 1.29 21.62
N GLU A 164 -10.98 1.54 22.85
CA GLU A 164 -12.13 2.40 23.14
C GLU A 164 -11.89 3.84 22.65
N ILE A 165 -10.72 4.40 22.96
CA ILE A 165 -10.34 5.76 22.52
C ILE A 165 -10.28 5.85 20.99
N ALA A 166 -9.71 4.83 20.33
CA ALA A 166 -9.66 4.80 18.87
C ALA A 166 -11.07 4.74 18.26
N PHE A 167 -11.97 3.96 18.87
CA PHE A 167 -13.35 3.84 18.41
C PHE A 167 -14.13 5.15 18.59
N GLU A 168 -14.02 5.78 19.75
CA GLU A 168 -14.63 7.09 20.02
C GLU A 168 -14.10 8.17 19.07
N THR A 169 -12.80 8.14 18.78
CA THR A 169 -12.18 9.05 17.79
C THR A 169 -12.76 8.86 16.40
N ILE A 170 -12.96 7.59 15.96
CA ILE A 170 -13.59 7.27 14.67
C ILE A 170 -15.06 7.74 14.66
N GLN A 171 -15.84 7.45 15.71
CA GLN A 171 -17.24 7.89 15.83
C GLN A 171 -17.35 9.42 15.73
N ASN A 172 -16.49 10.14 16.43
CA ASN A 172 -16.45 11.60 16.40
C ASN A 172 -16.11 12.13 15.00
N ALA A 173 -15.14 11.54 14.30
CA ALA A 173 -14.81 11.93 12.93
C ALA A 173 -15.99 11.71 11.96
N LEU A 174 -16.81 10.69 12.19
CA LEU A 174 -17.97 10.38 11.36
C LEU A 174 -19.11 11.38 11.49
N LEU A 175 -19.23 12.07 12.63
CA LEU A 175 -20.20 13.17 12.80
C LEU A 175 -19.95 14.32 11.81
N TYR A 176 -18.74 14.42 11.25
CA TYR A 176 -18.33 15.47 10.32
C TYR A 176 -18.14 14.97 8.87
N SER A 177 -18.33 13.68 8.59
CA SER A 177 -18.13 13.08 7.26
C SER A 177 -19.44 13.01 6.46
N SER A 178 -19.60 13.89 5.46
CA SER A 178 -20.83 14.00 4.64
C SER A 178 -20.96 12.97 3.51
N LYS A 179 -19.87 12.35 3.02
CA LYS A 179 -19.89 11.58 1.75
C LYS A 179 -20.09 10.06 1.93
N TYR A 180 -19.56 9.48 3.01
CA TYR A 180 -19.62 8.03 3.30
C TYR A 180 -20.09 7.72 4.73
N GLY A 181 -20.66 8.69 5.45
CA GLY A 181 -20.98 8.58 6.88
C GLY A 181 -21.82 7.35 7.25
N ASN A 182 -22.83 7.02 6.45
CA ASN A 182 -23.75 5.90 6.73
C ASN A 182 -23.08 4.52 6.61
N GLU A 183 -22.22 4.32 5.61
CA GLU A 183 -21.51 3.05 5.40
C GLU A 183 -20.47 2.82 6.48
N ILE A 184 -19.74 3.87 6.85
CA ILE A 184 -18.73 3.77 7.90
C ILE A 184 -19.39 3.60 9.27
N GLN A 185 -20.53 4.24 9.53
CA GLN A 185 -21.30 4.03 10.77
C GLN A 185 -21.82 2.58 10.87
N SER A 186 -22.28 2.00 9.76
CA SER A 186 -22.70 0.59 9.72
C SER A 186 -21.54 -0.37 10.03
N LEU A 187 -20.35 -0.09 9.50
CA LEU A 187 -19.15 -0.89 9.78
C LEU A 187 -18.68 -0.73 11.23
N ALA A 188 -18.75 0.49 11.78
CA ALA A 188 -18.38 0.75 13.16
C ALA A 188 -19.27 -0.01 14.14
N LEU A 189 -20.59 -0.02 13.92
CA LEU A 189 -21.53 -0.81 14.74
C LEU A 189 -21.23 -2.32 14.70
N LYS A 190 -20.94 -2.87 13.51
CA LYS A 190 -20.55 -4.28 13.37
C LYS A 190 -19.27 -4.61 14.14
N LEU A 191 -18.30 -3.70 14.12
CA LEU A 191 -17.04 -3.90 14.84
C LEU A 191 -17.26 -3.86 16.36
N GLU A 192 -18.11 -2.95 16.85
CA GLU A 192 -18.47 -2.87 18.26
C GLU A 192 -19.16 -4.15 18.77
N ASP A 193 -20.07 -4.71 17.97
CA ASP A 193 -20.74 -5.98 18.29
C ASP A 193 -19.75 -7.15 18.36
N LEU A 194 -18.80 -7.21 17.43
CA LEU A 194 -17.76 -8.24 17.43
C LEU A 194 -16.84 -8.11 18.66
N MET A 195 -16.47 -6.89 19.04
CA MET A 195 -15.67 -6.64 20.25
C MET A 195 -16.41 -7.01 21.53
N LYS A 196 -17.71 -6.72 21.62
CA LYS A 196 -18.56 -7.15 22.74
C LYS A 196 -18.65 -8.67 22.82
N MET A 197 -18.83 -9.35 21.68
CA MET A 197 -18.84 -10.82 21.62
C MET A 197 -17.50 -11.44 22.04
N GLU A 198 -16.38 -10.86 21.61
CA GLU A 198 -15.04 -11.30 22.02
C GLU A 198 -14.82 -11.14 23.52
N LYS A 199 -15.25 -10.00 24.10
CA LYS A 199 -15.21 -9.76 25.56
C LYS A 199 -16.06 -10.77 26.32
N ILE A 200 -17.28 -11.04 25.87
CA ILE A 200 -18.18 -12.03 26.48
C ILE A 200 -17.56 -13.44 26.43
N MET A 201 -16.96 -13.84 25.30
CA MET A 201 -16.27 -15.13 25.19
C MET A 201 -15.06 -15.22 26.13
N ASN A 202 -14.25 -14.16 26.21
CA ASN A 202 -13.09 -14.13 27.11
C ASN A 202 -13.50 -14.19 28.60
N ASP A 203 -14.58 -13.52 28.98
CA ASP A 203 -15.12 -13.58 30.34
C ASP A 203 -15.71 -14.95 30.68
N TYR A 204 -16.38 -15.61 29.72
CA TYR A 204 -16.91 -16.97 29.88
C TYR A 204 -15.81 -18.02 30.04
N VAL A 205 -14.75 -17.94 29.22
CA VAL A 205 -13.58 -18.83 29.29
C VAL A 205 -12.83 -18.64 30.63
N ASN A 206 -12.60 -17.39 31.05
CA ASN A 206 -11.93 -17.09 32.32
C ASN A 206 -12.78 -17.43 33.56
N GLY A 207 -14.12 -17.38 33.45
CA GLY A 207 -15.05 -17.80 34.49
C GLY A 207 -15.14 -19.31 34.66
N THR A 208 -14.98 -20.07 33.59
CA THR A 208 -15.00 -21.55 33.61
C THR A 208 -13.72 -22.13 34.24
N ILE A 209 -12.57 -21.51 33.99
CA ILE A 209 -11.27 -21.93 34.55
C ILE A 209 -11.16 -21.66 36.07
N LYS A 210 -11.89 -20.68 36.60
CA LYS A 210 -11.90 -20.37 38.04
C LYS A 210 -12.84 -21.26 38.88
N ASN A 211 -13.72 -22.02 38.25
CA ASN A 211 -14.71 -22.89 38.91
C ASN A 211 -14.42 -24.40 38.75
N SER A 212 -13.19 -24.76 38.30
CA SER A 212 -12.71 -26.16 38.22
C SER A 212 -11.61 -26.43 39.24
#